data_AF-A0A0M4KC57-F1
#
_entry.id   AF-A0A0M4KC57-F1
#
_cell.length_a   1.000
_cell.length_b   1.000
_cell.length_c   1.000
_cell.angle_alpha   90.00
_cell.angle_beta   90.00
_cell.angle_gamma   90.00
#
_symmetry.space_group_name_H-M   'P 1'
#
loop_
_entity.id
_entity.type
_entity.pdbx_description
1 polymer ?
#
loop_
_entity_poly.entity_id
_entity_poly.type
_entity_poly.pdbx_seq_one_letter_code
_entity_poly.pdbx_strand_id
1 'polypeptide(L)'
;MLLSSSTSTIVIGVVVLVVLIFVIVSSITSKKAQKVEQQKRKKVVKEEIKNYLAKTQNIKNIKVEYEKVYARKGVEYKYRDVFDVVVQMFEPKTNKLISTNAYEVEGITTKSGKNNYVTAWQVNGEIDLENTKRRIAIAEKKVKLTKQEKVVLKKEEKQKTIEHKTQVKEELKNIKVEKKNQKSNKDISLQMDKAIKATTVKFIPRRNK
;
A
#
# COMPACT_ATOMS: atom_id res chain seq x y z
N MET A 1 -10.28 58.05 23.14
CA MET A 1 -11.09 57.45 22.05
C MET A 1 -11.67 56.15 22.57
N LEU A 2 -12.88 56.21 23.13
CA LEU A 2 -13.64 55.04 23.56
C LEU A 2 -14.42 54.57 22.34
N LEU A 3 -13.96 53.51 21.66
CA LEU A 3 -14.84 52.81 20.72
C LEU A 3 -16.06 52.34 21.53
N SER A 4 -17.27 52.69 21.07
CA SER A 4 -18.49 52.34 21.76
C SER A 4 -18.51 50.82 21.99
N SER A 5 -18.90 50.38 23.19
CA SER A 5 -18.95 48.96 23.56
C SER A 5 -19.68 48.12 22.51
N SER A 6 -20.71 48.69 21.86
CA SER A 6 -21.47 48.11 20.75
C SER A 6 -20.65 47.90 19.46
N THR A 7 -19.78 48.84 19.08
CA THR A 7 -18.93 48.66 17.88
C THR A 7 -17.89 47.58 18.08
N SER A 8 -17.32 47.46 19.29
CA SER A 8 -16.41 46.37 19.65
C SER A 8 -17.07 44.99 19.56
N THR A 9 -18.29 44.81 20.11
CA THR A 9 -19.02 43.53 20.03
C THR A 9 -19.44 43.18 18.60
N ILE A 10 -19.84 44.16 17.79
CA ILE A 10 -20.18 43.93 16.37
C ILE A 10 -18.95 43.45 15.61
N VAL A 11 -17.78 44.09 15.79
CA VAL A 11 -16.54 43.69 15.12
C VAL A 11 -16.11 42.29 15.54
N ILE A 12 -16.17 41.96 16.84
CA ILE A 12 -15.86 40.61 17.34
C ILE A 12 -16.83 39.57 16.74
N GLY A 13 -18.12 39.88 16.67
CA GLY A 13 -19.13 39.00 16.06
C GLY A 13 -18.86 38.70 14.59
N VAL A 14 -18.46 39.72 13.81
CA VAL A 14 -18.10 39.56 12.39
C VAL A 14 -16.84 38.71 12.23
N VAL A 15 -15.81 38.92 13.06
CA VAL A 15 -14.57 38.12 13.00
C VAL A 15 -14.86 36.64 13.32
N VAL A 16 -15.67 36.35 14.33
CA VAL A 16 -16.07 34.97 14.67
C VAL A 16 -16.84 34.31 13.52
N LEU A 17 -17.74 35.05 12.86
CA LEU A 17 -18.49 34.56 11.70
C LEU A 17 -17.55 34.18 10.53
N VAL A 18 -16.57 35.04 10.22
CA VAL A 18 -15.59 34.79 9.14
C VAL A 18 -14.74 33.55 9.44
N VAL A 19 -14.29 33.38 10.69
CA VAL A 19 -13.54 32.18 11.11
C VAL A 19 -14.40 30.92 10.98
N LEU A 20 -15.67 30.97 11.37
CA LEU A 20 -16.61 29.85 11.23
C LEU A 20 -16.79 29.45 9.75
N ILE A 21 -17.01 30.42 8.86
CA ILE A 21 -17.14 30.17 7.43
C ILE A 21 -15.86 29.54 6.87
N PHE A 22 -14.69 30.05 7.26
CA PHE A 22 -13.41 29.50 6.83
C PHE A 22 -13.20 28.04 7.27
N VAL A 23 -13.56 27.69 8.50
CA VAL A 23 -13.50 26.31 9.02
C VAL A 23 -14.43 25.38 8.23
N ILE A 24 -15.64 25.84 7.89
CA ILE A 24 -16.60 25.07 7.10
C ILE A 24 -16.07 24.83 5.68
N VAL A 25 -15.60 25.89 5.00
CA VAL A 25 -15.09 25.80 3.62
C VAL A 25 -13.85 24.91 3.56
N SER A 26 -12.88 25.09 4.46
CA SER A 26 -11.67 24.25 4.53
C SER A 26 -11.97 22.77 4.82
N SER A 27 -13.00 22.50 5.64
CA SER A 27 -13.48 21.14 5.89
C SER A 27 -14.13 20.50 4.66
N ILE A 28 -14.80 21.30 3.81
CA ILE A 28 -15.44 20.79 2.58
C ILE A 28 -14.39 20.53 1.49
N THR A 29 -13.44 21.44 1.29
CA THR A 29 -12.40 21.30 0.26
C THR A 29 -11.49 20.10 0.52
N SER A 30 -11.07 19.89 1.77
CA SER A 30 -10.29 18.71 2.18
C SER A 30 -11.02 17.40 1.90
N LYS A 31 -12.31 17.31 2.25
CA LYS A 31 -13.14 16.13 1.95
C LYS A 31 -13.30 15.88 0.44
N LYS A 32 -13.45 16.93 -0.36
CA LYS A 32 -13.54 16.81 -1.83
C LYS A 32 -12.24 16.26 -2.43
N ALA A 33 -11.09 16.80 -2.02
CA ALA A 33 -9.78 16.34 -2.49
C ALA A 33 -9.55 14.85 -2.15
N GLN A 34 -9.86 14.44 -0.91
CA GLN A 34 -9.75 13.03 -0.49
C GLN A 34 -10.65 12.11 -1.33
N LYS A 35 -11.88 12.52 -1.65
CA LYS A 35 -12.78 11.70 -2.49
C LYS A 35 -12.21 11.50 -3.90
N VAL A 36 -11.66 12.55 -4.51
CA VAL A 36 -11.04 12.46 -5.84
C VAL A 36 -9.84 11.52 -5.81
N GLU A 37 -8.99 11.64 -4.80
CA GLU A 37 -7.83 10.76 -4.64
C GLU A 37 -8.23 9.30 -4.43
N GLN A 38 -9.23 9.04 -3.58
CA GLN A 38 -9.77 7.69 -3.37
C GLN A 38 -10.33 7.09 -4.66
N GLN A 39 -11.04 7.87 -5.47
CA GLN A 39 -11.54 7.40 -6.77
C GLN A 39 -10.39 7.06 -7.72
N LYS A 40 -9.34 7.88 -7.77
CA LYS A 40 -8.13 7.58 -8.56
C LYS A 40 -7.48 6.28 -8.10
N ARG A 41 -7.24 6.12 -6.80
CA ARG A 41 -6.66 4.89 -6.21
C ARG A 41 -7.52 3.66 -6.51
N LYS A 42 -8.85 3.76 -6.38
CA LYS A 42 -9.78 2.67 -6.72
C LYS A 42 -9.70 2.26 -8.18
N LYS A 43 -9.56 3.21 -9.12
CA LYS A 43 -9.40 2.89 -10.54
C LYS A 43 -8.10 2.14 -10.79
N VAL A 44 -6.98 2.63 -10.24
CA VAL A 44 -5.67 2.00 -10.38
C VAL A 44 -5.66 0.58 -9.82
N VAL A 45 -6.17 0.38 -8.59
CA VAL A 45 -6.24 -0.96 -7.99
C VAL A 45 -7.13 -1.91 -8.81
N LYS A 46 -8.14 -1.39 -9.51
CA LYS A 46 -9.08 -2.22 -10.29
C LYS A 46 -8.39 -2.72 -11.55
N GLU A 47 -7.61 -1.86 -12.17
CA GLU A 47 -6.76 -2.21 -13.31
C GLU A 47 -5.70 -3.21 -12.87
N GLU A 48 -5.08 -3.03 -11.70
CA GLU A 48 -4.07 -3.97 -11.21
C GLU A 48 -4.65 -5.35 -10.90
N ILE A 49 -5.85 -5.43 -10.31
CA ILE A 49 -6.56 -6.71 -10.11
C ILE A 49 -6.90 -7.37 -11.45
N LYS A 50 -7.36 -6.60 -12.45
CA LYS A 50 -7.60 -7.14 -13.80
C LYS A 50 -6.31 -7.67 -14.43
N ASN A 51 -5.21 -6.94 -14.29
CA ASN A 51 -3.90 -7.34 -14.79
C ASN A 51 -3.41 -8.60 -14.10
N TYR A 52 -3.57 -8.70 -12.79
CA TYR A 52 -3.26 -9.89 -12.00
C TYR A 52 -4.07 -11.10 -12.48
N LEU A 53 -5.38 -10.95 -12.66
CA LEU A 53 -6.25 -12.04 -13.14
C LEU A 53 -5.92 -12.50 -14.55
N ALA A 54 -5.58 -11.57 -15.43
CA ALA A 54 -5.15 -11.87 -16.78
C ALA A 54 -3.79 -12.61 -16.81
N LYS A 55 -2.88 -12.31 -15.88
CA LYS A 55 -1.55 -12.94 -15.79
C LYS A 55 -1.61 -14.32 -15.11
N THR A 56 -2.28 -14.41 -13.97
CA THR A 56 -2.23 -15.59 -13.10
C THR A 56 -3.28 -16.64 -13.48
N GLN A 57 -4.49 -16.20 -13.81
CA GLN A 57 -5.65 -17.09 -14.05
C GLN A 57 -6.06 -17.12 -15.53
N ASN A 58 -5.37 -16.38 -16.40
CA ASN A 58 -5.70 -16.19 -17.82
C ASN A 58 -7.15 -15.72 -18.07
N ILE A 59 -7.79 -15.10 -17.06
CA ILE A 59 -9.14 -14.58 -17.15
C ILE A 59 -9.05 -13.18 -17.78
N LYS A 60 -9.45 -13.08 -19.05
CA LYS A 60 -9.46 -11.83 -19.81
C LYS A 60 -10.90 -11.36 -20.02
N ASN A 61 -11.06 -10.06 -20.30
CA ASN A 61 -12.35 -9.47 -20.63
C ASN A 61 -13.44 -9.62 -19.54
N ILE A 62 -13.12 -9.22 -18.32
CA ILE A 62 -14.07 -9.21 -17.19
C ILE A 62 -14.36 -7.79 -16.70
N LYS A 63 -15.58 -7.59 -16.20
CA LYS A 63 -15.97 -6.39 -15.46
C LYS A 63 -15.78 -6.67 -13.97
N VAL A 64 -14.85 -5.94 -13.35
CA VAL A 64 -14.57 -6.06 -11.91
C VAL A 64 -15.28 -4.93 -11.18
N GLU A 65 -16.06 -5.26 -10.16
CA GLU A 65 -16.68 -4.28 -9.27
C GLU A 65 -16.22 -4.49 -7.82
N TYR A 66 -15.98 -3.39 -7.12
CA TYR A 66 -15.62 -3.44 -5.71
C TYR A 66 -16.87 -3.58 -4.87
N GLU A 67 -16.91 -4.62 -4.04
CA GLU A 67 -17.96 -4.74 -3.03
C GLU A 67 -17.56 -3.95 -1.79
N LYS A 68 -16.41 -4.29 -1.20
CA LYS A 68 -15.93 -3.70 0.07
C LYS A 68 -14.41 -3.71 0.13
N VAL A 69 -13.85 -2.77 0.92
CA VAL A 69 -12.41 -2.62 1.12
C VAL A 69 -12.15 -2.43 2.60
N TYR A 70 -11.20 -3.19 3.15
CA TYR A 70 -10.69 -3.02 4.50
C TYR A 70 -9.22 -2.64 4.47
N ALA A 71 -8.88 -1.48 5.05
CA ALA A 71 -7.50 -1.07 5.22
C ALA A 71 -6.92 -1.74 6.46
N ARG A 72 -5.87 -2.53 6.30
CA ARG A 72 -5.13 -3.07 7.44
C ARG A 72 -4.38 -1.92 8.12
N LYS A 73 -4.38 -1.94 9.46
CA LYS A 73 -3.73 -0.91 10.28
C LYS A 73 -2.85 -1.59 11.30
N GLY A 74 -1.60 -1.17 11.38
CA GLY A 74 -0.59 -1.80 12.23
C GLY A 74 0.77 -1.16 12.03
N VAL A 75 1.71 -1.43 12.94
CA VAL A 75 3.08 -0.88 12.88
C VAL A 75 3.84 -1.48 11.68
N GLU A 76 3.50 -2.72 11.34
CA GLU A 76 4.00 -3.48 10.19
C GLU A 76 3.65 -2.84 8.83
N TYR A 77 2.58 -2.04 8.78
CA TYR A 77 2.10 -1.36 7.58
C TYR A 77 2.49 0.13 7.54
N LYS A 78 3.38 0.60 8.41
CA LYS A 78 3.71 2.04 8.53
C LYS A 78 4.13 2.70 7.20
N TYR A 79 4.78 1.95 6.31
CA TYR A 79 5.31 2.46 5.04
C TYR A 79 4.58 1.89 3.82
N ARG A 80 3.46 1.21 4.02
CA ARG A 80 2.75 0.46 2.99
C ARG A 80 1.25 0.49 3.23
N ASP A 81 0.49 0.86 2.22
CA ASP A 81 -0.95 0.80 2.31
C ASP A 81 -1.41 -0.62 1.93
N VAL A 82 -1.84 -1.44 2.90
CA VAL A 82 -2.36 -2.79 2.62
C VAL A 82 -3.87 -2.81 2.77
N PHE A 83 -4.55 -3.29 1.73
CA PHE A 83 -5.99 -3.41 1.67
C PHE A 83 -6.43 -4.83 1.38
N ASP A 84 -7.40 -5.30 2.16
CA ASP A 84 -8.19 -6.47 1.83
C ASP A 84 -9.39 -6.02 0.99
N VAL A 85 -9.44 -6.46 -0.26
CA VAL A 85 -10.40 -6.00 -1.26
C VAL A 85 -11.29 -7.17 -1.66
N VAL A 86 -12.62 -7.03 -1.47
CA VAL A 86 -13.60 -7.98 -2.01
C VAL A 86 -14.08 -7.46 -3.36
N VAL A 87 -13.91 -8.26 -4.40
CA VAL A 87 -14.35 -7.93 -5.75
C VAL A 87 -15.33 -8.95 -6.29
N GLN A 88 -16.31 -8.43 -7.02
CA GLN A 88 -17.25 -9.22 -7.80
C GLN A 88 -16.84 -9.15 -9.27
N MET A 89 -16.74 -10.30 -9.90
CA MET A 89 -16.38 -10.44 -11.30
C MET A 89 -17.63 -10.73 -12.10
N PHE A 90 -17.88 -9.89 -13.10
CA PHE A 90 -19.03 -10.01 -14.00
C PHE A 90 -18.57 -10.21 -15.43
N GLU A 91 -19.36 -10.98 -16.18
CA GLU A 91 -19.23 -11.06 -17.61
C GLU A 91 -19.70 -9.74 -18.25
N PRO A 92 -18.90 -9.10 -19.11
CA PRO A 92 -19.16 -7.72 -19.54
C PRO A 92 -20.40 -7.55 -20.41
N LYS A 93 -20.78 -8.58 -21.17
CA LYS A 93 -21.96 -8.53 -22.06
C LYS A 93 -23.26 -8.86 -21.35
N THR A 94 -23.24 -9.86 -20.47
CA THR A 94 -24.44 -10.41 -19.83
C THR A 94 -24.67 -9.84 -18.43
N ASN A 95 -23.67 -9.15 -17.86
CA ASN A 95 -23.62 -8.76 -16.44
C ASN A 95 -23.90 -9.93 -15.48
N LYS A 96 -23.66 -11.18 -15.90
CA LYS A 96 -23.76 -12.34 -15.02
C LYS A 96 -22.58 -12.36 -14.05
N LEU A 97 -22.87 -12.58 -12.77
CA LEU A 97 -21.84 -12.77 -11.76
C LEU A 97 -21.12 -14.10 -12.02
N ILE A 98 -19.81 -14.01 -12.24
CA ILE A 98 -18.93 -15.16 -12.45
C ILE A 98 -18.50 -15.69 -11.09
N SER A 99 -17.92 -14.81 -10.27
CA SER A 99 -17.38 -15.17 -8.96
C SER A 99 -17.16 -13.94 -8.09
N THR A 100 -17.04 -14.18 -6.79
CA THR A 100 -16.70 -13.15 -5.79
C THR A 100 -15.47 -13.62 -5.05
N ASN A 101 -14.36 -12.91 -5.20
CA ASN A 101 -13.08 -13.27 -4.61
C ASN A 101 -12.55 -12.10 -3.77
N ALA A 102 -11.67 -12.41 -2.84
CA ALA A 102 -10.98 -11.40 -2.04
C ALA A 102 -9.49 -11.39 -2.37
N TYR A 103 -8.91 -10.20 -2.47
CA TYR A 103 -7.50 -10.01 -2.80
C TYR A 103 -6.82 -9.12 -1.78
N GLU A 104 -5.57 -9.43 -1.46
CA GLU A 104 -4.68 -8.52 -0.75
C GLU A 104 -3.97 -7.63 -1.75
N VAL A 105 -4.14 -6.31 -1.60
CA VAL A 105 -3.53 -5.30 -2.43
C VAL A 105 -2.62 -4.42 -1.58
N GLU A 106 -1.38 -4.27 -2.01
CA GLU A 106 -0.36 -3.48 -1.35
C GLU A 106 0.01 -2.26 -2.21
N GLY A 107 0.09 -1.10 -1.56
CA GLY A 107 0.54 0.17 -2.13
C GLY A 107 1.84 0.62 -1.46
N ILE A 108 2.96 0.59 -2.19
CA ILE A 108 4.25 1.05 -1.69
C ILE A 108 4.48 2.47 -2.23
N THR A 109 4.50 3.45 -1.32
CA THR A 109 4.75 4.85 -1.69
C THR A 109 6.24 5.14 -1.63
N THR A 110 6.81 5.51 -2.77
CA THR A 110 8.22 5.88 -2.91
C THR A 110 8.36 7.34 -3.30
N LYS A 111 9.44 7.98 -2.84
CA LYS A 111 9.76 9.35 -3.21
C LYS A 111 10.43 9.34 -4.58
N SER A 112 9.76 9.89 -5.59
CA SER A 112 10.28 9.98 -6.96
C SER A 112 11.06 11.28 -7.19
N GLY A 113 10.78 12.34 -6.42
CA GLY A 113 11.49 13.63 -6.50
C GLY A 113 11.34 14.46 -5.23
N LYS A 114 11.82 15.72 -5.22
CA LYS A 114 11.84 16.57 -4.00
C LYS A 114 10.47 16.69 -3.31
N ASN A 115 9.40 16.89 -4.10
CA ASN A 115 8.02 17.01 -3.64
C ASN A 115 7.05 16.00 -4.29
N ASN A 116 7.58 15.01 -5.02
CA ASN A 116 6.76 14.05 -5.77
C ASN A 116 6.87 12.66 -5.14
N TYR A 117 5.71 12.08 -4.83
CA TYR A 117 5.57 10.72 -4.32
C TYR A 117 4.78 9.90 -5.33
N VAL A 118 5.23 8.68 -5.57
CA VAL A 118 4.58 7.72 -6.47
C VAL A 118 4.28 6.46 -5.68
N THR A 119 3.02 6.02 -5.74
CA THR A 119 2.57 4.78 -5.11
C THR A 119 2.49 3.70 -6.17
N ALA A 120 3.33 2.67 -6.04
CA ALA A 120 3.22 1.45 -6.84
C ALA A 120 2.23 0.51 -6.16
N TRP A 121 1.24 0.02 -6.92
CA TRP A 121 0.23 -0.90 -6.44
C TRP A 121 0.54 -2.29 -6.96
N GLN A 122 0.38 -3.29 -6.09
CA GLN A 122 0.59 -4.69 -6.42
C GLN A 122 -0.49 -5.54 -5.74
N VAL A 123 -0.95 -6.57 -6.45
CA VAL A 123 -1.80 -7.62 -5.86
C VAL A 123 -0.88 -8.73 -5.37
N ASN A 124 -0.90 -9.00 -4.06
CA ASN A 124 -0.06 -10.02 -3.44
C ASN A 124 -0.62 -11.42 -3.69
N GLY A 125 -1.95 -11.56 -3.60
CA GLY A 125 -2.61 -12.83 -3.84
C GLY A 125 -4.08 -12.83 -3.46
N GLU A 126 -4.71 -13.98 -3.69
CA GLU A 126 -6.06 -14.27 -3.23
C GLU A 126 -6.04 -14.58 -1.73
N ILE A 127 -7.01 -14.03 -1.01
CA ILE A 127 -7.20 -14.24 0.43
C ILE A 127 -8.56 -14.86 0.67
N ASP A 128 -8.72 -15.54 1.80
CA ASP A 128 -9.99 -16.17 2.14
C ASP A 128 -11.13 -15.14 2.22
N LEU A 129 -12.20 -15.40 1.45
CA LEU A 129 -13.34 -14.51 1.29
C LEU A 129 -14.11 -14.34 2.60
N GLU A 130 -14.32 -15.43 3.34
CA GLU A 130 -15.18 -15.44 4.52
C GLU A 130 -14.52 -14.70 5.68
N ASN A 131 -13.25 -15.00 5.97
CA ASN A 131 -12.46 -14.27 6.95
C ASN A 131 -12.34 -12.78 6.60
N THR A 132 -12.22 -12.45 5.32
CA THR A 132 -12.14 -11.05 4.86
C THR A 132 -13.47 -10.32 5.05
N LYS A 133 -14.60 -10.93 4.68
CA LYS A 133 -15.94 -10.38 4.93
C LYS A 133 -16.19 -10.16 6.43
N ARG A 134 -15.74 -11.09 7.29
CA ARG A 134 -15.83 -10.94 8.75
C ARG A 134 -15.00 -9.77 9.26
N ARG A 135 -13.74 -9.63 8.82
CA ARG A 135 -12.87 -8.49 9.16
C ARG A 135 -13.51 -7.15 8.75
N ILE A 136 -14.04 -7.09 7.53
CA ILE A 136 -14.76 -5.90 7.04
C ILE A 136 -15.99 -5.60 7.90
N ALA A 137 -16.80 -6.62 8.22
CA ALA A 137 -18.02 -6.43 9.02
C ALA A 137 -17.73 -5.94 10.44
N ILE A 138 -16.64 -6.40 11.05
CA ILE A 138 -16.13 -5.90 12.33
C ILE A 138 -15.70 -4.43 12.20
N ALA A 139 -14.97 -4.09 11.13
CA ALA A 139 -14.48 -2.73 10.89
C ALA A 139 -15.61 -1.72 10.64
N GLU A 140 -16.64 -2.13 9.91
CA GLU A 140 -17.87 -1.36 9.68
C GLU A 140 -18.77 -1.28 10.93
N LYS A 141 -18.38 -1.92 12.04
CA LYS A 141 -19.14 -2.03 13.30
C LYS A 141 -20.53 -2.66 13.14
N LYS A 142 -20.78 -3.38 12.04
CA LYS A 142 -22.03 -4.10 11.80
C LYS A 142 -22.17 -5.30 12.74
N VAL A 143 -21.04 -5.93 13.08
CA VAL A 143 -20.97 -6.99 14.10
C VAL A 143 -20.38 -6.41 15.38
N LYS A 144 -21.17 -6.37 16.45
CA LYS A 144 -20.68 -6.01 17.78
C LYS A 144 -19.97 -7.21 18.38
N LEU A 145 -18.64 -7.16 18.42
CA LEU A 145 -17.85 -8.16 19.15
C LEU A 145 -18.19 -8.09 20.65
N THR A 146 -18.41 -9.25 21.25
CA THR A 146 -18.54 -9.40 22.69
C THR A 146 -17.23 -9.06 23.40
N LYS A 147 -17.26 -8.81 24.72
CA LYS A 147 -16.04 -8.48 25.49
C LYS A 147 -15.00 -9.60 25.42
N GLN A 148 -15.43 -10.86 25.40
CA GLN A 148 -14.54 -12.03 25.33
C GLN A 148 -13.86 -12.14 23.95
N GLU A 149 -14.61 -11.99 22.86
CA GLU A 149 -14.06 -12.02 21.50
C GLU A 149 -13.04 -10.89 21.26
N LYS A 150 -13.27 -9.70 21.82
CA LYS A 150 -12.30 -8.60 21.76
C LYS A 150 -10.98 -8.93 22.47
N VAL A 151 -11.04 -9.66 23.57
CA VAL A 151 -9.83 -10.07 24.31
C VAL A 151 -9.07 -11.14 23.53
N VAL A 152 -9.77 -12.10 22.94
CA VAL A 152 -9.17 -13.14 22.09
C VAL A 152 -8.48 -12.50 20.87
N LEU A 153 -9.17 -11.63 20.13
CA LEU A 153 -8.58 -10.92 18.98
C LEU A 153 -7.33 -10.11 19.36
N LYS A 154 -7.36 -9.39 20.49
CA LYS A 154 -6.20 -8.65 20.96
C LYS A 154 -5.02 -9.55 21.35
N LYS A 155 -5.29 -10.74 21.88
CA LYS A 155 -4.24 -11.72 22.21
C LYS A 155 -3.64 -12.30 20.92
N GLU A 156 -4.46 -12.67 19.95
CA GLU A 156 -4.02 -13.15 18.65
C GLU A 156 -3.20 -12.09 17.89
N GLU A 157 -3.64 -10.84 17.87
CA GLU A 157 -2.90 -9.72 17.26
C GLU A 157 -1.52 -9.55 17.92
N LYS A 158 -1.45 -9.61 19.25
CA LYS A 158 -0.18 -9.54 20.00
C LYS A 158 0.73 -10.72 19.66
N GLN A 159 0.18 -11.92 19.54
CA GLN A 159 0.95 -13.12 19.23
C GLN A 159 1.52 -13.06 17.81
N LYS A 160 0.69 -12.68 16.83
CA LYS A 160 1.13 -12.44 15.44
C LYS A 160 2.20 -11.35 15.33
N THR A 161 2.10 -10.28 16.13
CA THR A 161 3.14 -9.24 16.15
C THR A 161 4.46 -9.74 16.76
N ILE A 162 4.42 -10.64 17.74
CA ILE A 162 5.62 -11.26 18.29
C ILE A 162 6.26 -12.17 17.24
N GLU A 163 5.47 -13.04 16.60
CA GLU A 163 5.90 -13.95 15.54
C GLU A 163 6.51 -13.20 14.34
N HIS A 164 5.87 -12.11 13.91
CA HIS A 164 6.44 -11.27 12.84
C HIS A 164 7.75 -10.60 13.27
N LYS A 165 7.86 -10.15 14.53
CA LYS A 165 9.11 -9.58 15.03
C LYS A 165 10.24 -10.61 15.10
N THR A 166 9.94 -11.87 15.42
CA THR A 166 10.95 -12.94 15.42
C THR A 166 11.37 -13.28 13.99
N GLN A 167 10.43 -13.43 13.06
CA GLN A 167 10.72 -13.67 11.64
C GLN A 167 11.60 -12.55 11.03
N VAL A 168 11.24 -11.28 11.21
CA VAL A 168 12.04 -10.15 10.71
C VAL A 168 13.44 -10.14 11.32
N LYS A 169 13.60 -10.50 12.60
CA LYS A 169 14.92 -10.59 13.23
C LYS A 169 15.76 -11.71 12.62
N GLU A 170 15.15 -12.84 12.27
CA GLU A 170 15.81 -13.97 11.61
C GLU A 170 16.21 -13.63 10.18
N GLU A 171 15.31 -13.04 9.39
CA GLU A 171 15.61 -12.57 8.04
C GLU A 171 16.77 -11.55 8.04
N LEU A 172 16.78 -10.60 8.98
CA LEU A 172 17.86 -9.63 9.11
C LEU A 172 19.20 -10.28 9.48
N LYS A 173 19.18 -11.37 10.26
CA LYS A 173 20.41 -12.15 10.54
C LYS A 173 20.88 -12.86 9.28
N ASN A 174 19.98 -13.50 8.54
CA ASN A 174 20.29 -14.21 7.30
C ASN A 174 20.87 -13.27 6.24
N ILE A 175 20.26 -12.11 6.01
CA ILE A 175 20.77 -11.09 5.07
C ILE A 175 22.16 -10.59 5.49
N LYS A 176 22.44 -10.44 6.80
CA LYS A 176 23.76 -10.04 7.28
C LYS A 176 24.82 -11.12 7.01
N VAL A 177 24.48 -12.39 7.17
CA VAL A 177 25.37 -13.52 6.85
C VAL A 177 25.61 -13.60 5.35
N GLU A 178 24.56 -13.52 4.53
CA GLU A 178 24.68 -13.50 3.06
C GLU A 178 25.54 -12.34 2.57
N LYS A 179 25.37 -11.13 3.12
CA LYS A 179 26.22 -9.98 2.77
C LYS A 179 27.68 -10.18 3.17
N LYS A 180 27.97 -10.89 4.27
CA LYS A 180 29.35 -11.26 4.64
C LYS A 180 29.93 -12.25 3.64
N ASN A 181 29.17 -13.27 3.26
CA ASN A 181 29.60 -14.29 2.29
C ASN A 181 29.78 -13.72 0.88
N GLN A 182 28.93 -12.77 0.46
CA GLN A 182 29.10 -12.07 -0.81
C GLN A 182 30.33 -11.17 -0.84
N LYS A 183 30.72 -10.57 0.31
CA LYS A 183 31.97 -9.81 0.42
C LYS A 183 33.19 -10.71 0.28
N SER A 184 33.21 -11.88 0.94
CA SER A 184 34.34 -12.82 0.79
C SER A 184 34.45 -13.37 -0.63
N ASN A 185 33.34 -13.59 -1.33
CA ASN A 185 33.37 -14.03 -2.74
C ASN A 185 33.81 -12.94 -3.73
N LYS A 186 33.54 -11.66 -3.44
CA LYS A 186 34.03 -10.54 -4.28
C LYS A 186 35.56 -10.43 -4.27
N ASP A 187 36.20 -10.73 -3.14
CA ASP A 187 37.66 -10.74 -3.03
C ASP A 187 38.29 -11.84 -3.90
N ILE A 188 37.62 -12.99 -4.04
CA ILE A 188 38.04 -14.10 -4.91
C ILE A 188 37.89 -13.73 -6.40
N SER A 189 36.78 -13.07 -6.77
CA SER A 189 36.54 -12.60 -8.15
C SER A 189 37.57 -11.55 -8.61
N LEU A 190 37.99 -10.64 -7.72
CA LEU A 190 39.02 -9.65 -8.04
C LEU A 190 40.41 -10.27 -8.26
N GLN A 191 40.71 -11.40 -7.62
CA GLN A 191 41.95 -12.15 -7.84
C GLN A 191 41.93 -12.88 -9.19
N MET A 192 40.78 -13.45 -9.59
CA MET A 192 40.62 -14.09 -10.90
C MET A 192 40.73 -13.08 -12.06
N ASP A 193 40.14 -11.89 -11.92
CA ASP A 193 40.24 -10.83 -12.95
C ASP A 193 41.69 -10.35 -13.16
N LYS A 194 42.51 -10.32 -12.10
CA LYS A 194 43.94 -10.01 -12.22
C LYS A 194 44.72 -11.10 -12.95
N ALA A 195 44.40 -12.37 -12.68
CA ALA A 195 45.02 -13.50 -13.37
C ALA A 195 44.68 -13.51 -14.87
N ILE A 196 43.42 -13.29 -15.24
CA ILE A 196 42.97 -13.30 -16.65
C ILE A 196 43.60 -12.14 -17.46
N LYS A 197 43.76 -10.96 -16.84
CA LYS A 197 44.42 -9.81 -17.46
C LYS A 197 45.92 -10.03 -17.68
N ALA A 198 46.57 -10.84 -16.85
CA ALA A 198 47.98 -11.19 -17.02
C ALA A 198 48.22 -12.16 -18.20
N THR A 199 47.24 -13.01 -18.52
CA THR A 199 47.35 -14.03 -19.59
C THR A 199 46.96 -13.51 -20.99
N THR A 200 46.35 -12.33 -21.08
CA THR A 200 45.84 -11.80 -22.36
C THR A 200 46.95 -11.10 -23.15
N VAL A 201 47.45 -11.74 -24.20
CA VAL A 201 48.42 -11.15 -25.13
C VAL A 201 47.70 -10.18 -26.07
N LYS A 202 48.19 -8.93 -26.14
CA LYS A 202 47.59 -7.84 -26.91
C LYS A 202 47.68 -8.15 -28.42
N PHE A 203 46.53 -8.38 -29.06
CA PHE A 203 46.44 -8.55 -30.51
C PHE A 203 46.82 -7.24 -31.22
N ILE A 204 47.87 -7.27 -32.04
CA ILE A 204 48.31 -6.14 -32.86
C ILE A 204 48.03 -6.51 -34.33
N PRO A 205 47.06 -5.89 -35.00
CA PRO A 205 46.78 -6.18 -36.40
C PRO A 205 47.93 -5.67 -37.26
N ARG A 206 48.58 -6.58 -37.99
CA ARG A 206 49.55 -6.22 -39.03
C ARG A 206 48.80 -5.73 -40.27
N ARG A 207 49.05 -4.48 -40.66
CA ARG A 207 48.53 -3.89 -41.90
C ARG A 207 49.30 -4.51 -43.07
N ASN A 208 48.61 -5.28 -43.92
CA ASN A 208 49.21 -5.74 -45.18
C ASN A 208 49.52 -4.52 -46.06
N LYS A 209 50.72 -4.54 -46.67
CA LYS A 209 51.23 -3.53 -47.60
C LYS A 209 50.34 -3.44 -48.84
#